data_AF-A0A1J3E693-F1
#
_entry.id   AF-A0A1J3E693-F1
#
_cell.length_a   1.000
_cell.length_b   1.000
_cell.length_c   1.000
_cell.angle_alpha   90.00
_cell.angle_beta   90.00
_cell.angle_gamma   90.00
#
_symmetry.space_group_name_H-M   'P 1'
#
loop_
_entity.id
_entity.type
_entity.pdbx_description
1 polymer ?
#
loop_
_entity_poly.entity_id
_entity_poly.type
_entity_poly.pdbx_seq_one_letter_code
_entity_poly.pdbx_strand_id
1 'polypeptide(L)'
;DVLRFLKTLTFLSLDEIKVLEDQMGKPGYVPNTAQIKLAEEVTRFVHGEEGLKEAIKATEALRPGAETKLDWNLIERIAEDIPSCSL
;
A
#
# COMPACT_ATOMS: atom_id res chain seq x y z
N ASP A 1 8.10 -4.31 -13.07
CA ASP A 1 7.80 -5.50 -12.23
C ASP A 1 6.37 -5.63 -11.72
N VAL A 2 5.68 -4.54 -11.35
CA VAL A 2 4.38 -4.60 -10.66
C VAL A 2 3.33 -5.53 -11.30
N LEU A 3 3.18 -5.51 -12.63
CA LEU A 3 2.23 -6.38 -13.34
C LEU A 3 2.59 -7.87 -13.22
N ARG A 4 3.89 -8.21 -13.24
CA ARG A 4 4.36 -9.58 -13.02
C ARG A 4 4.04 -10.03 -11.59
N PHE A 5 4.24 -9.16 -10.61
CA PHE A 5 3.92 -9.45 -9.22
C PHE A 5 2.42 -9.60 -8.98
N LEU A 6 1.58 -8.76 -9.57
CA LEU A 6 0.13 -8.95 -9.52
C LEU A 6 -0.27 -10.33 -10.05
N LYS A 7 0.30 -10.77 -11.18
CA LYS A 7 0.04 -12.11 -11.76
C LYS A 7 0.55 -13.28 -10.92
N THR A 8 1.53 -13.07 -10.04
CA THR A 8 2.23 -14.16 -9.32
C THR A 8 1.87 -14.23 -7.83
N LEU A 9 1.58 -13.09 -7.21
CA LEU A 9 1.42 -12.94 -5.76
C LEU A 9 -0.02 -12.64 -5.34
N THR A 10 -0.94 -12.50 -6.29
CA THR A 10 -2.35 -12.17 -6.00
C THR A 10 -3.29 -13.14 -6.70
N PHE A 11 -4.54 -13.15 -6.24
CA PHE A 11 -5.63 -13.94 -6.83
C PHE A 11 -6.49 -13.14 -7.80
N LEU A 12 -6.02 -11.96 -8.23
CA LEU A 12 -6.73 -11.16 -9.23
C LEU A 12 -6.82 -11.91 -10.56
N SER A 13 -7.93 -11.72 -11.26
CA SER A 13 -8.09 -12.29 -12.59
C SER A 13 -7.15 -11.62 -13.59
N LEU A 14 -6.77 -12.35 -14.64
CA LEU A 14 -5.93 -11.79 -15.70
C LEU A 14 -6.61 -10.62 -16.42
N ASP A 15 -7.94 -10.61 -16.49
CA ASP A 15 -8.71 -9.51 -17.06
C ASP A 15 -8.60 -8.23 -16.22
N GLU A 16 -8.69 -8.33 -14.89
CA GLU A 16 -8.48 -7.18 -13.99
C GLU A 16 -7.07 -6.61 -14.12
N ILE A 17 -6.06 -7.49 -14.19
CA ILE A 17 -4.67 -7.08 -14.36
C ILE A 17 -4.47 -6.42 -15.73
N LYS A 18 -5.15 -6.90 -16.77
CA LYS A 18 -5.11 -6.33 -18.12
C LYS A 18 -5.74 -4.93 -18.15
N VAL A 19 -6.85 -4.71 -17.45
CA VAL A 19 -7.44 -3.37 -17.32
C VAL A 19 -6.46 -2.40 -16.67
N LEU A 20 -5.76 -2.82 -15.62
CA LEU A 20 -4.71 -2.04 -14.97
C LEU A 20 -3.54 -1.73 -15.92
N GLU A 21 -3.08 -2.72 -16.68
CA GLU A 21 -2.04 -2.58 -17.69
C GLU A 21 -2.45 -1.57 -18.79
N ASP A 22 -3.68 -1.67 -19.29
CA ASP A 22 -4.22 -0.74 -20.30
C ASP A 22 -4.38 0.68 -19.74
N GLN A 23 -4.75 0.83 -18.46
CA GLN A 23 -4.87 2.13 -17.80
C GLN A 23 -3.51 2.81 -17.61
N MET A 24 -2.45 2.06 -17.32
CA MET A 24 -1.09 2.59 -17.16
C MET A 24 -0.59 3.32 -18.40
N GLY A 25 -1.03 2.93 -19.60
CA GLY A 25 -0.67 3.58 -20.86
C GLY A 25 -1.52 4.81 -21.22
N LYS A 26 -2.56 5.13 -20.44
CA LYS A 26 -3.51 6.19 -20.78
C LYS A 26 -3.15 7.53 -20.12
N PRO A 27 -3.42 8.66 -20.80
CA PRO A 27 -3.34 9.97 -20.16
C PRO A 27 -4.32 10.04 -18.99
N GLY A 28 -3.85 10.54 -17.85
CA GLY A 28 -4.64 10.59 -16.61
C GLY A 28 -4.43 9.40 -15.67
N TYR A 29 -3.52 8.47 -15.99
CA TYR A 29 -3.12 7.44 -15.05
C TYR A 29 -2.55 8.06 -13.77
N VAL A 30 -3.10 7.66 -12.62
CA VAL A 30 -2.60 8.09 -11.32
C VAL A 30 -1.33 7.28 -11.01
N PRO A 31 -0.18 7.93 -10.74
CA PRO A 31 1.04 7.23 -10.39
C PRO A 31 0.82 6.27 -9.22
N ASN A 32 1.51 5.13 -9.25
CA ASN A 32 1.48 4.09 -8.22
C ASN A 32 0.16 3.32 -8.07
N THR A 33 -0.86 3.52 -8.91
CA THR A 33 -2.15 2.78 -8.81
C THR A 33 -1.95 1.26 -8.78
N ALA A 34 -1.18 0.70 -9.72
CA ALA A 34 -0.88 -0.73 -9.75
C ALA A 34 -0.08 -1.21 -8.53
N GLN A 35 0.83 -0.37 -8.03
CA GLN A 35 1.66 -0.67 -6.86
C GLN A 35 0.82 -0.69 -5.58
N ILE A 36 -0.09 0.28 -5.41
CA ILE A 36 -1.04 0.33 -4.30
C ILE A 36 -1.93 -0.91 -4.33
N LYS A 37 -2.50 -1.25 -5.49
CA LYS A 37 -3.33 -2.45 -5.63
C LYS A 37 -2.57 -3.73 -5.25
N LEU A 38 -1.31 -3.85 -5.68
CA LEU A 38 -0.46 -4.99 -5.29
C LEU A 38 -0.25 -5.04 -3.76
N ALA A 39 0.08 -3.91 -3.14
CA ALA A 39 0.28 -3.83 -1.70
C ALA A 39 -0.99 -4.18 -0.93
N GLU A 40 -2.16 -3.72 -1.39
CA GLU A 40 -3.45 -4.05 -0.79
C GLU A 40 -3.74 -5.55 -0.86
N GLU A 41 -3.63 -6.18 -2.03
CA GLU A 41 -3.95 -7.59 -2.20
C GLU A 41 -2.99 -8.50 -1.42
N VAL A 42 -1.69 -8.19 -1.43
CA VAL A 42 -0.70 -8.99 -0.69
C VAL A 42 -0.90 -8.82 0.83
N THR A 43 -1.12 -7.59 1.31
CA THR A 43 -1.34 -7.34 2.73
C THR A 43 -2.64 -7.99 3.20
N ARG A 44 -3.72 -7.90 2.41
CA ARG A 44 -4.97 -8.60 2.71
C ARG A 44 -4.79 -10.11 2.74
N PHE A 45 -4.00 -10.66 1.81
CA PHE A 45 -3.77 -12.09 1.75
C PHE A 45 -2.99 -12.62 2.97
N VAL A 46 -1.99 -11.89 3.44
CA VAL A 46 -1.13 -12.31 4.57
C VAL A 46 -1.73 -11.95 5.94
N HIS A 47 -2.32 -10.76 6.05
CA HIS A 47 -2.74 -10.18 7.33
C HIS A 47 -4.26 -10.01 7.48
N GLY A 48 -5.04 -10.42 6.47
CA GLY A 48 -6.49 -10.23 6.46
C GLY A 48 -6.91 -8.77 6.31
N GLU A 49 -8.21 -8.54 6.38
CA GLU A 49 -8.81 -7.22 6.15
C GLU A 49 -8.45 -6.21 7.25
N GLU A 50 -8.34 -6.65 8.50
CA GLU A 50 -7.97 -5.78 9.62
C GLU A 50 -6.51 -5.32 9.52
N GLY A 51 -5.59 -6.22 9.15
CA GLY A 51 -4.19 -5.86 8.92
C GLY A 51 -4.01 -4.88 7.76
N LEU A 52 -4.80 -5.04 6.68
CA LEU A 52 -4.82 -4.06 5.59
C LEU A 52 -5.27 -2.68 6.07
N LYS A 53 -6.38 -2.60 6.83
CA LYS A 53 -6.88 -1.32 7.37
C LYS A 53 -5.86 -0.63 8.25
N GLU A 54 -5.16 -1.38 9.09
CA GLU A 54 -4.11 -0.84 9.95
C GLU A 54 -2.93 -0.30 9.13
N ALA A 55 -2.47 -1.04 8.12
CA ALA A 55 -1.39 -0.62 7.24
C ALA A 55 -1.73 0.67 6.45
N ILE A 56 -2.99 0.79 5.97
CA ILE A 56 -3.47 2.01 5.31
C ILE A 56 -3.45 3.20 6.28
N LYS A 57 -4.00 3.02 7.49
CA LYS A 57 -3.99 4.08 8.53
C LYS A 57 -2.58 4.52 8.89
N ALA A 58 -1.65 3.58 9.05
CA ALA A 58 -0.25 3.87 9.34
C ALA A 58 0.37 4.71 8.21
N THR A 59 0.15 4.31 6.96
CA THR A 59 0.66 4.99 5.77
C THR A 59 0.10 6.41 5.64
N GLU A 60 -1.19 6.60 5.92
CA GLU A 60 -1.84 7.92 5.91
C GLU A 60 -1.32 8.82 7.02
N ALA A 61 -1.13 8.29 8.22
CA ALA A 61 -0.58 9.01 9.36
C ALA A 61 0.87 9.47 9.14
N LEU A 62 1.65 8.69 8.41
CA LEU A 62 3.04 8.99 8.05
C LEU A 62 3.19 10.00 6.91
N ARG A 63 2.09 10.38 6.26
CA ARG A 63 2.15 11.29 5.12
C ARG A 63 2.60 12.69 5.58
N PRO A 64 3.56 13.33 4.87
CA PRO A 64 3.98 14.69 5.19
C PRO A 64 2.79 15.65 5.22
N GLY A 65 2.58 16.33 6.36
CA GLY A 65 1.47 17.27 6.58
C GLY A 65 0.20 16.67 7.19
N ALA A 66 0.19 15.40 7.62
CA ALA A 66 -0.94 14.83 8.34
C ALA A 66 -1.02 15.34 9.80
N GLU A 67 -2.18 15.85 10.22
CA GLU A 67 -2.51 16.11 11.63
C GLU A 67 -2.71 14.77 12.36
N THR A 68 -1.64 14.25 12.93
CA THR A 68 -1.61 12.90 13.47
C THR A 68 -2.26 12.82 14.85
N LYS A 69 -3.48 12.25 14.94
CA LYS A 69 -3.99 11.61 16.16
C LYS A 69 -3.51 10.16 16.16
N LEU A 70 -2.26 9.94 16.50
CA LEU A 70 -1.68 8.60 16.58
C LEU A 70 -1.99 7.98 17.95
N ASP A 71 -2.65 6.82 17.95
CA ASP A 71 -2.72 5.93 19.11
C ASP A 71 -1.32 5.41 19.45
N TRP A 72 -1.00 5.28 20.74
CA TRP A 72 0.35 4.93 21.23
C TRP A 72 0.95 3.68 20.56
N ASN A 73 0.14 2.64 20.37
CA ASN A 73 0.59 1.40 19.72
C ASN A 73 1.00 1.59 18.25
N LEU A 74 0.39 2.55 17.55
CA LEU A 74 0.71 2.86 16.16
C LEU A 74 2.04 3.61 16.06
N ILE A 75 2.35 4.46 17.05
CA ILE A 75 3.64 5.16 17.15
C ILE A 75 4.79 4.17 17.32
N GLU A 76 4.65 3.19 18.22
CA GLU A 76 5.68 2.17 18.46
C GLU A 76 6.03 1.39 17.18
N ARG A 77 5.01 0.91 16.46
CA ARG A 77 5.22 0.15 15.22
C ARG A 77 5.85 0.98 14.10
N ILE A 78 5.49 2.27 14.04
CA ILE A 78 6.04 3.19 13.03
C ILE A 78 7.47 3.61 13.39
N ALA A 79 7.81 3.72 14.68
CA ALA A 79 9.12 4.15 15.14
C ALA A 79 10.27 3.25 14.66
N GLU A 80 10.00 1.97 14.40
CA GLU A 80 10.99 1.05 13.83
C GLU A 80 11.35 1.36 12.37
N ASP A 81 10.42 1.95 11.60
CA ASP A 81 10.59 2.28 10.17
C ASP A 81 11.04 3.74 9.93
N ILE A 82 10.97 4.61 10.94
CA ILE A 82 11.44 6.00 10.84
C ILE A 82 12.92 6.07 11.25
N PRO A 83 13.82 6.72 10.47
CA PRO A 83 15.18 6.98 10.92
C PRO A 83 15.16 7.86 12.18
N SER A 84 15.46 7.27 13.33
CA SER A 84 15.58 7.98 14.60
C SER A 84 16.92 8.70 14.66
N CYS A 85 16.91 10.04 14.53
CA CYS A 85 18.08 10.85 14.84
C CYS A 85 18.16 11.06 16.35
N SER A 86 19.13 10.43 17.00
CA SER A 86 19.65 10.88 18.29
C SER A 86 20.49 12.15 18.08
N LEU A 87 20.15 13.21 18.82
CA LEU A 87 20.95 14.45 18.94
C LEU A 87 22.25 14.18 19.71
#